data_AF-A0A8J6LZX1-F1
#
_entry.id   AF-A0A8J6LZX1-F1
#
_cell.length_a   1.000
_cell.length_b   1.000
_cell.length_c   1.000
_cell.angle_alpha   90.00
_cell.angle_beta   90.00
_cell.angle_gamma   90.00
#
_symmetry.space_group_name_H-M   'P 1'
#
loop_
_entity.id
_entity.type
_entity.pdbx_description
1 polymer ?
#
loop_
_entity_poly.entity_id
_entity_poly.type
_entity_poly.pdbx_seq_one_letter_code
_entity_poly.pdbx_strand_id
1 'polypeptide(L)'
;MFNRKFALFTLCVAMSATSVAGTHYVAGDNSRATQLCISAALDAPVAFVSKQRESGYSLHYIARNVTCNDVSITKFAQQAGNNRNANRIAMFAPVNARTDILDLSLQQNEKSKSKPQLNAVDKTNTQIVVVGR
;
A
#
# COMPACT_ATOMS: atom_id res chain seq x y z
N MET A 1 -13.11 64.25 -24.83
CA MET A 1 -12.57 62.91 -25.13
C MET A 1 -11.87 62.38 -23.88
N PHE A 2 -12.51 61.45 -23.15
CA PHE A 2 -11.98 60.87 -21.92
C PHE A 2 -11.17 59.61 -22.27
N ASN A 3 -9.83 59.71 -22.20
CA ASN A 3 -8.93 58.58 -22.42
C ASN A 3 -8.83 57.72 -21.16
N ARG A 4 -9.69 56.71 -21.05
CA ARG A 4 -9.68 55.73 -19.96
C ARG A 4 -8.77 54.56 -20.36
N LYS A 5 -7.47 54.70 -20.14
CA LYS A 5 -6.51 53.58 -20.30
C LYS A 5 -6.80 52.55 -19.20
N PHE A 6 -7.48 51.47 -19.58
CA PHE A 6 -7.68 50.30 -18.72
C PHE A 6 -6.31 49.67 -18.45
N ALA A 7 -5.77 49.89 -17.25
CA ALA A 7 -4.60 49.19 -16.76
C ALA A 7 -4.99 47.72 -16.53
N LEU A 8 -4.65 46.86 -17.48
CA LEU A 8 -4.78 45.41 -17.38
C LEU A 8 -3.78 44.89 -16.34
N PHE A 9 -4.26 44.69 -15.12
CA PHE A 9 -3.53 43.99 -14.07
C PHE A 9 -3.43 42.50 -14.45
N THR A 10 -2.30 42.07 -14.99
CA THR A 10 -2.03 40.66 -15.31
C THR A 10 -1.67 39.92 -14.03
N LEU A 11 -2.66 39.26 -13.41
CA LEU A 11 -2.45 38.41 -12.24
C LEU A 11 -1.71 37.12 -12.67
N CYS A 12 -0.39 37.07 -12.46
CA CYS A 12 0.38 35.84 -12.58
C CYS A 12 0.01 34.90 -11.43
N VAL A 13 -0.85 33.91 -11.69
CA VAL A 13 -1.06 32.80 -10.77
C VAL A 13 0.14 31.87 -10.88
N ALA A 14 1.06 31.95 -9.91
CA ALA A 14 2.14 30.98 -9.77
C ALA A 14 1.52 29.63 -9.40
N MET A 15 1.45 28.72 -10.37
CA MET A 15 0.98 27.36 -10.15
C MET A 15 2.11 26.56 -9.49
N SER A 16 2.08 26.44 -8.16
CA SER A 16 2.99 25.58 -7.41
C SER A 16 2.73 24.12 -7.83
N ALA A 17 3.65 23.52 -8.58
CA ALA A 17 3.59 22.10 -8.88
C ALA A 17 3.82 21.30 -7.58
N THR A 18 2.74 20.79 -6.99
CA THR A 18 2.84 19.82 -5.91
C THR A 18 3.22 18.47 -6.53
N SER A 19 4.49 18.08 -6.43
CA SER A 19 4.91 16.72 -6.78
C SER A 19 4.28 15.75 -5.78
N VAL A 20 3.31 14.96 -6.22
CA VAL A 20 2.83 13.81 -5.44
C VAL A 20 3.97 12.80 -5.39
N ALA A 21 4.64 12.74 -4.24
CA ALA A 21 5.62 11.69 -3.97
C ALA A 21 4.88 10.36 -3.74
N GLY A 22 4.85 9.53 -4.78
CA GLY A 22 4.32 8.17 -4.74
C GLY A 22 5.42 7.15 -4.46
N THR A 23 5.10 6.12 -3.68
CA THR A 23 5.93 4.91 -3.58
C THR A 23 5.65 4.06 -4.81
N HIS A 24 6.69 3.66 -5.55
CA HIS A 24 6.53 2.86 -6.76
C HIS A 24 6.95 1.42 -6.50
N TYR A 25 6.04 0.47 -6.67
CA TYR A 25 6.37 -0.96 -6.56
C TYR A 25 6.70 -1.52 -7.94
N VAL A 26 7.77 -2.30 -8.03
CA VAL A 26 8.17 -2.99 -9.26
C VAL A 26 8.44 -4.47 -9.01
N ALA A 27 8.25 -5.28 -10.04
CA ALA A 27 8.46 -6.71 -9.98
C ALA A 27 9.95 -7.04 -9.91
N GLY A 28 10.36 -7.76 -8.88
CA GLY A 28 11.70 -8.34 -8.76
C GLY A 28 11.84 -9.64 -9.55
N ASP A 29 10.72 -10.34 -9.81
CA ASP A 29 10.64 -11.48 -10.70
C ASP A 29 9.32 -11.51 -11.48
N ASN A 30 9.23 -12.41 -12.47
CA ASN A 30 8.03 -12.57 -13.30
C ASN A 30 7.05 -13.60 -12.75
N SER A 31 7.12 -13.96 -11.47
CA SER A 31 6.22 -14.94 -10.87
C SER A 31 4.81 -14.36 -10.72
N ARG A 32 3.82 -15.26 -10.73
CA ARG A 32 2.42 -14.90 -10.47
C ARG A 32 2.26 -14.33 -9.06
N ALA A 33 3.02 -14.83 -8.09
CA ALA A 33 3.01 -14.33 -6.72
C ALA A 33 3.48 -12.87 -6.65
N THR A 34 4.57 -12.51 -7.33
CA THR A 34 5.04 -11.12 -7.41
C THR A 34 4.01 -10.18 -8.03
N GLN A 35 3.37 -10.61 -9.13
CA GLN A 35 2.31 -9.83 -9.76
C GLN A 35 1.11 -9.61 -8.82
N LEU A 36 0.75 -10.63 -8.04
CA LEU A 36 -0.29 -10.50 -7.03
C LEU A 36 0.11 -9.54 -5.91
N CYS A 37 1.36 -9.56 -5.45
CA CYS A 37 1.87 -8.64 -4.44
C CYS A 37 1.76 -7.18 -4.90
N ILE A 38 2.19 -6.89 -6.12
CA ILE A 38 2.12 -5.55 -6.70
C ILE A 38 0.65 -5.13 -6.88
N SER A 39 -0.18 -6.02 -7.43
CA SER A 39 -1.61 -5.76 -7.62
C SER A 39 -2.32 -5.52 -6.28
N ALA A 40 -2.01 -6.29 -5.25
CA ALA A 40 -2.56 -6.11 -3.92
C ALA A 40 -2.21 -4.73 -3.33
N ALA A 41 -1.01 -4.23 -3.58
CA ALA A 41 -0.54 -2.92 -3.13
C ALA A 41 -1.13 -1.76 -3.96
N LEU A 42 -1.19 -1.87 -5.28
CA LEU A 42 -1.44 -0.72 -6.16
C LEU A 42 -2.82 -0.70 -6.82
N ASP A 43 -3.38 -1.87 -7.14
CA ASP A 43 -4.57 -1.93 -7.99
C ASP A 43 -5.86 -1.65 -7.24
N ALA A 44 -6.85 -1.13 -7.97
CA ALA A 44 -8.22 -1.10 -7.51
C ALA A 44 -8.75 -2.53 -7.28
N PRO A 45 -9.72 -2.74 -6.38
CA PRO A 45 -10.20 -4.08 -6.02
C PRO A 45 -10.63 -4.95 -7.20
N VAL A 46 -11.24 -4.35 -8.23
CA VAL A 46 -11.69 -5.06 -9.44
C VAL A 46 -10.51 -5.59 -10.24
N ALA A 47 -9.46 -4.77 -10.44
CA ALA A 47 -8.25 -5.19 -11.15
C ALA A 47 -7.50 -6.28 -10.37
N PHE A 48 -7.46 -6.18 -9.03
CA PHE A 48 -6.96 -7.27 -8.19
C PHE A 48 -7.75 -8.57 -8.35
N VAL A 49 -9.09 -8.54 -8.51
CA VAL A 49 -9.87 -9.77 -8.86
C VAL A 49 -9.34 -10.38 -10.15
N SER A 50 -9.14 -9.56 -11.19
CA SER A 50 -8.70 -10.05 -12.49
C SER A 50 -7.34 -10.73 -12.37
N LYS A 51 -6.37 -10.08 -11.72
CA LYS A 51 -5.04 -10.64 -11.47
C LYS A 51 -5.08 -11.88 -10.61
N GLN A 52 -5.93 -11.91 -9.59
CA GLN A 52 -6.17 -13.12 -8.80
C GLN A 52 -6.70 -14.27 -9.66
N ARG A 53 -7.66 -14.03 -10.57
CA ARG A 53 -8.18 -15.05 -11.48
C ARG A 53 -7.14 -15.52 -12.49
N GLU A 54 -6.42 -14.58 -13.11
CA GLU A 54 -5.32 -14.85 -14.06
C GLU A 54 -4.20 -15.68 -13.42
N SER A 55 -3.93 -15.48 -12.12
CA SER A 55 -2.91 -16.25 -11.41
C SER A 55 -3.24 -17.74 -11.25
N GLY A 56 -4.54 -18.09 -11.25
CA GLY A 56 -5.05 -19.43 -10.92
C GLY A 56 -5.09 -19.74 -9.42
N TYR A 57 -4.64 -18.84 -8.55
CA TYR A 57 -4.69 -19.05 -7.09
C TYR A 57 -6.02 -18.60 -6.50
N SER A 58 -6.54 -19.39 -5.55
CA SER A 58 -7.72 -19.01 -4.77
C SER A 58 -7.37 -17.95 -3.73
N LEU A 59 -8.36 -17.13 -3.31
CA LEU A 59 -8.13 -16.16 -2.24
C LEU A 59 -7.69 -16.81 -0.92
N HIS A 60 -8.15 -18.03 -0.62
CA HIS A 60 -7.66 -18.80 0.52
C HIS A 60 -6.18 -19.19 0.39
N TYR A 61 -5.75 -19.62 -0.80
CA TYR A 61 -4.35 -19.93 -1.04
C TYR A 61 -3.49 -18.67 -0.91
N ILE A 62 -3.92 -17.58 -1.53
CA ILE A 62 -3.22 -16.28 -1.51
C ILE A 62 -3.06 -15.78 -0.07
N ALA A 63 -4.15 -15.76 0.70
CA ALA A 63 -4.13 -15.25 2.07
C ALA A 63 -3.27 -16.09 3.04
N ARG A 64 -3.02 -17.37 2.71
CA ARG A 64 -2.26 -18.31 3.56
C ARG A 64 -0.79 -18.43 3.18
N ASN A 65 -0.51 -18.47 1.88
CA ASN A 65 0.78 -18.93 1.38
C ASN A 65 1.57 -17.82 0.68
N VAL A 66 0.89 -16.81 0.12
CA VAL A 66 1.59 -15.77 -0.64
C VAL A 66 2.19 -14.74 0.30
N THR A 67 3.51 -14.63 0.24
CA THR A 67 4.29 -13.62 0.97
C THR A 67 4.92 -12.65 -0.01
N CYS A 68 4.98 -11.38 0.39
CA CYS A 68 5.55 -10.29 -0.37
C CYS A 68 6.63 -9.65 0.50
N ASN A 69 7.89 -9.73 0.11
CA ASN A 69 9.01 -9.22 0.90
C ASN A 69 8.97 -9.72 2.37
N ASP A 70 8.77 -11.03 2.53
CA ASP A 70 8.73 -11.76 3.81
C ASP A 70 7.58 -11.39 4.76
N VAL A 71 6.59 -10.62 4.30
CA VAL A 71 5.33 -10.38 5.02
C VAL A 71 4.14 -10.98 4.26
N SER A 72 3.05 -11.27 4.96
CA SER A 72 1.83 -11.73 4.28
C SER A 72 1.32 -10.67 3.30
N ILE A 73 0.76 -11.11 2.17
CA ILE A 73 0.20 -10.20 1.15
C ILE A 73 -0.88 -9.26 1.71
N THR A 74 -1.61 -9.68 2.74
CA THR A 74 -2.55 -8.82 3.48
C THR A 74 -1.83 -7.66 4.15
N LYS A 75 -0.76 -7.94 4.93
CA LYS A 75 0.02 -6.93 5.64
C LYS A 75 0.74 -6.01 4.66
N PHE A 76 1.25 -6.57 3.56
CA PHE A 76 1.88 -5.81 2.48
C PHE A 76 0.90 -4.79 1.87
N ALA A 77 -0.31 -5.21 1.52
CA ALA A 77 -1.35 -4.32 1.00
C ALA A 77 -1.74 -3.22 2.00
N GLN A 78 -1.79 -3.52 3.31
CA GLN A 78 -2.03 -2.51 4.35
C GLN A 78 -0.89 -1.49 4.44
N GLN A 79 0.36 -1.94 4.41
CA GLN A 79 1.55 -1.08 4.44
C GLN A 79 1.60 -0.17 3.20
N ALA A 80 1.13 -0.66 2.05
CA ALA A 80 0.97 0.13 0.83
C ALA A 80 -0.22 1.12 0.86
N GLY A 81 -1.08 1.05 1.89
CA GLY A 81 -2.27 1.89 2.03
C GLY A 81 -3.52 1.36 1.31
N ASN A 82 -3.45 0.18 0.69
CA ASN A 82 -4.56 -0.43 -0.03
C ASN A 82 -5.42 -1.31 0.88
N ASN A 83 -6.11 -0.65 1.81
CA ASN A 83 -6.98 -1.30 2.79
C ASN A 83 -8.13 -2.09 2.17
N ARG A 84 -8.58 -1.72 0.96
CA ARG A 84 -9.67 -2.44 0.28
C ARG A 84 -9.23 -3.84 -0.14
N ASN A 85 -8.05 -3.96 -0.75
CA ASN A 85 -7.48 -5.25 -1.11
C ASN A 85 -7.09 -6.04 0.14
N ALA A 86 -6.45 -5.39 1.11
CA ALA A 86 -6.09 -6.02 2.37
C ALA A 86 -7.29 -6.66 3.08
N ASN A 87 -8.38 -5.91 3.29
CA ASN A 87 -9.57 -6.41 3.98
C ASN A 87 -10.21 -7.57 3.23
N ARG A 88 -10.22 -7.49 1.91
CA ARG A 88 -10.75 -8.56 1.06
C ARG A 88 -9.95 -9.84 1.20
N ILE A 89 -8.61 -9.76 1.15
CA ILE A 89 -7.75 -10.93 1.30
C ILE A 89 -7.85 -11.48 2.74
N ALA A 90 -7.88 -10.60 3.74
CA ALA A 90 -7.96 -10.96 5.15
C ALA A 90 -9.19 -11.81 5.50
N MET A 91 -10.31 -11.64 4.78
CA MET A 91 -11.51 -12.46 4.94
C MET A 91 -11.26 -13.96 4.68
N PHE A 92 -10.21 -14.27 3.92
CA PHE A 92 -9.81 -15.64 3.57
C PHE A 92 -8.56 -16.11 4.31
N ALA A 93 -7.97 -15.27 5.16
CA ALA A 93 -6.85 -15.67 6.01
C ALA A 93 -7.34 -16.66 7.08
N PRO A 94 -6.51 -17.63 7.50
CA PRO A 94 -6.89 -18.52 8.58
C PRO A 94 -7.02 -17.70 9.87
N VAL A 95 -8.00 -18.04 10.70
CA VAL A 95 -8.33 -17.31 11.94
C VAL A 95 -7.11 -17.16 12.86
N ASN A 96 -6.18 -18.13 12.80
CA ASN A 96 -4.96 -18.18 13.60
C ASN A 96 -3.76 -17.43 12.96
N ALA A 97 -3.85 -16.96 11.70
CA ALA A 97 -2.80 -16.09 11.13
C ALA A 97 -2.81 -14.67 11.72
N ARG A 98 -3.78 -14.35 12.60
CA ARG A 98 -3.77 -13.12 13.41
C ARG A 98 -2.86 -13.21 14.64
N THR A 99 -2.34 -14.38 14.98
CA THR A 99 -1.46 -14.55 16.15
C THR A 99 -0.05 -14.91 15.68
N ASP A 100 0.65 -13.94 15.10
CA ASP A 100 2.12 -13.95 15.11
C ASP A 100 2.55 -13.82 16.58
N ILE A 101 2.58 -14.94 17.32
CA ILE A 101 3.28 -15.17 18.60
C ILE A 101 3.50 -13.89 19.45
N LEU A 102 2.44 -13.16 19.74
CA LEU A 102 2.44 -11.99 20.61
C LEU A 102 1.17 -11.97 21.47
N ASP A 103 0.70 -13.14 21.89
CA ASP A 103 -0.48 -13.21 22.77
C ASP A 103 -0.41 -14.32 23.82
N LEU A 104 0.78 -14.84 24.12
CA LEU A 104 1.00 -15.72 25.29
C LEU A 104 1.87 -15.09 26.38
N SER A 105 2.34 -13.85 26.21
CA SER A 105 3.13 -13.13 27.23
C SER A 105 2.60 -11.73 27.59
N LEU A 106 1.46 -11.30 27.04
CA LEU A 106 0.95 -9.93 27.25
C LEU A 106 -0.27 -9.79 28.16
N GLN A 107 -0.71 -10.84 28.87
CA GLN A 107 -1.75 -10.66 29.89
C GLN A 107 -1.23 -10.23 31.26
N GLN A 108 0.08 -10.02 31.42
CA GLN A 108 0.62 -9.42 32.64
C GLN A 108 1.68 -8.38 32.26
N ASN A 109 1.33 -7.11 32.47
CA ASN A 109 2.18 -5.90 32.47
C ASN A 109 2.11 -5.01 31.21
N GLU A 110 2.41 -3.72 31.37
CA GLU A 110 2.41 -2.62 30.39
C GLU A 110 1.16 -1.71 30.32
N LYS A 111 0.73 -1.26 31.50
CA LYS A 111 0.26 0.13 31.69
C LYS A 111 1.47 1.07 31.56
N SER A 112 2.04 1.27 30.36
CA SER A 112 3.08 2.29 30.14
C SER A 112 3.38 2.59 28.66
N LYS A 113 3.25 3.87 28.32
CA LYS A 113 4.07 4.62 27.35
C LYS A 113 4.08 4.30 25.84
N SER A 114 3.78 5.41 25.15
CA SER A 114 4.36 5.95 23.91
C SER A 114 4.04 5.26 22.58
N LYS A 115 3.06 5.86 21.91
CA LYS A 115 3.11 6.24 20.49
C LYS A 115 4.51 6.11 19.87
N PRO A 116 4.73 5.22 18.91
CA PRO A 116 5.79 5.41 17.94
C PRO A 116 5.34 6.56 17.02
N GLN A 117 5.88 7.76 17.25
CA GLN A 117 6.22 8.58 16.11
C GLN A 117 7.41 7.89 15.45
N LEU A 118 7.20 7.32 14.27
CA LEU A 118 8.30 6.97 13.39
C LEU A 118 8.18 7.82 12.14
N ASN A 119 8.90 8.94 12.26
CA ASN A 119 9.68 9.66 11.25
C ASN A 119 9.01 9.91 9.91
N ALA A 120 8.97 11.19 9.54
CA ALA A 120 8.85 11.60 8.15
C ALA A 120 9.86 10.77 7.34
N VAL A 121 9.36 9.72 6.69
CA VAL A 121 10.06 9.07 5.60
C VAL A 121 10.21 10.17 4.57
N ASP A 122 11.45 10.60 4.39
CA ASP A 122 11.87 11.43 3.29
C ASP A 122 11.42 10.74 2.00
N LYS A 123 10.25 11.16 1.49
CA LYS A 123 9.61 10.59 0.30
C LYS A 123 10.32 11.15 -0.93
N THR A 124 11.59 10.78 -1.08
CA THR A 124 12.15 10.66 -2.41
C THR A 124 11.41 9.52 -3.13
N ASN A 125 11.25 9.67 -4.44
CA ASN A 125 10.59 8.70 -5.32
C ASN A 125 11.28 7.33 -5.19
N THR A 126 10.81 6.51 -4.24
CA THR A 126 11.46 5.26 -3.85
C THR A 126 10.81 4.11 -4.60
N GLN A 127 11.61 3.46 -5.42
CA GLN A 127 11.24 2.24 -6.10
C GLN A 127 11.44 1.05 -5.14
N ILE A 128 10.35 0.37 -4.79
CA ILE A 128 10.37 -0.85 -3.98
C ILE A 128 10.29 -2.05 -4.91
N VAL A 129 11.35 -2.85 -4.93
CA VAL A 129 11.34 -4.14 -5.61
C VAL A 129 10.54 -5.13 -4.77
N VAL A 130 9.61 -5.83 -5.41
CA VAL A 130 8.70 -6.79 -4.77
C VAL A 130 8.99 -8.17 -5.30
N VAL A 131 9.20 -9.12 -4.39
CA VAL A 131 9.36 -10.54 -4.70
C VAL A 131 8.29 -11.31 -3.94
N GLY A 132 7.52 -12.10 -4.69
CA GLY A 132 6.49 -13.00 -4.18
C GLY A 132 7.00 -14.43 -4.06
N ARG A 133 6.68 -15.09 -2.94
CA ARG A 133 6.92 -16.53 -2.73
C ARG A 133 5.64 -17.22 -2.34
#